data_AF-A0A017T010-F1
#
_entry.id   AF-A0A017T010-F1
#
_cell.length_a   1.000
_cell.length_b   1.000
_cell.length_c   1.000
_cell.angle_alpha   90.00
_cell.angle_beta   90.00
_cell.angle_gamma   90.00
#
_symmetry.space_group_name_H-M   'P 1'
#
loop_
_entity.id
_entity.type
_entity.pdbx_description
1 polymer ?
#
loop_
_entity_poly.entity_id
_entity_poly.type
_entity_poly.pdbx_seq_one_letter_code
_entity_poly.pdbx_strand_id
1 'polypeptide(L)'
;MLSVAEVASFCGVNPQTVRRWARRGHLPKAGESPSGRAHFAPAQVARFLTRHGYPLPEALKGAEPTSAEGAPETEPSRSAAA
;
A
#
# COMPACT_ATOMS: atom_id res chain seq x y z
N MET A 1 5.64 3.49 -7.65
CA MET A 1 5.61 3.64 -6.17
C MET A 1 4.30 3.07 -5.69
N LEU A 2 4.27 2.38 -4.56
CA LEU A 2 3.08 1.69 -4.06
C LEU A 2 2.44 2.45 -2.90
N SER A 3 1.13 2.53 -2.92
CA SER A 3 0.33 3.08 -1.83
C SER A 3 0.09 2.04 -0.73
N VAL A 4 -0.36 2.53 0.43
CA VAL A 4 -0.83 1.69 1.55
C VAL A 4 -1.90 0.68 1.10
N ALA A 5 -2.81 1.11 0.22
CA ALA A 5 -3.92 0.28 -0.25
C ALA A 5 -3.42 -0.87 -1.14
N GLU A 6 -2.49 -0.60 -2.05
CA GLU A 6 -1.90 -1.64 -2.91
C GLU A 6 -1.14 -2.68 -2.09
N VAL A 7 -0.32 -2.24 -1.13
CA VAL A 7 0.39 -3.15 -0.23
C VAL A 7 -0.58 -4.00 0.59
N ALA A 8 -1.67 -3.41 1.05
CA ALA A 8 -2.72 -4.11 1.79
C ALA A 8 -3.39 -5.20 0.96
N SER A 9 -3.79 -4.88 -0.28
CA SER A 9 -4.39 -5.83 -1.21
C SER A 9 -3.44 -6.99 -1.53
N PHE A 10 -2.14 -6.71 -1.72
CA PHE A 10 -1.12 -7.74 -1.96
C PHE A 10 -0.92 -8.70 -0.78
N CYS A 11 -1.00 -8.20 0.44
CA CYS A 11 -0.82 -9.03 1.64
C CYS A 11 -2.13 -9.66 2.13
N GLY A 12 -3.29 -9.25 1.59
CA GLY A 12 -4.60 -9.59 2.14
C GLY A 12 -4.83 -9.04 3.56
N VAL A 13 -4.20 -7.91 3.91
CA VAL A 13 -4.31 -7.30 5.25
C VAL A 13 -5.04 -5.96 5.18
N ASN A 14 -5.52 -5.48 6.32
CA ASN A 14 -6.13 -4.16 6.40
C ASN A 14 -5.08 -3.05 6.12
N PRO A 15 -5.39 -2.01 5.32
CA PRO A 15 -4.53 -0.83 5.13
C PRO A 15 -4.04 -0.18 6.44
N GLN A 16 -4.84 -0.25 7.50
CA GLN A 16 -4.43 0.25 8.82
C GLN A 16 -3.28 -0.56 9.43
N THR A 17 -3.22 -1.87 9.16
CA THR A 17 -2.09 -2.74 9.54
C THR A 17 -0.81 -2.31 8.83
N VAL A 18 -0.90 -2.00 7.53
CA VAL A 18 0.24 -1.49 6.75
C VAL A 18 0.74 -0.14 7.31
N ARG A 19 -0.17 0.79 7.64
CA ARG A 19 0.19 2.05 8.31
C ARG A 19 0.88 1.80 9.65
N ARG A 20 0.44 0.79 10.41
CA ARG A 20 1.08 0.41 11.68
C ARG A 20 2.47 -0.16 11.46
N TRP A 21 2.69 -0.98 10.44
CA TRP A 21 4.02 -1.46 10.05
C TRP A 21 4.96 -0.32 9.68
N ALA A 22 4.46 0.66 8.93
CA ALA A 22 5.23 1.86 8.57
C ALA A 22 5.57 2.71 9.81
N ARG A 23 4.60 2.97 10.69
CA ARG A 23 4.84 3.71 11.95
C ARG A 23 5.81 3.01 12.90
N ARG A 24 5.84 1.67 12.88
CA ARG A 24 6.77 0.86 13.68
C ARG A 24 8.14 0.67 13.03
N GLY A 25 8.33 1.12 11.78
CA GLY A 25 9.58 0.96 11.04
C GLY A 25 9.80 -0.45 10.48
N HIS A 26 8.80 -1.33 10.52
CA HIS A 26 8.88 -2.65 9.88
C HIS A 26 8.85 -2.54 8.34
N LEU A 27 8.07 -1.59 7.83
CA LEU A 27 8.00 -1.27 6.40
C LEU A 27 8.39 0.20 6.18
N PRO A 28 9.66 0.50 5.88
CA PRO A 28 10.11 1.86 5.67
C PRO A 28 9.35 2.52 4.51
N LYS A 29 8.83 3.73 4.75
CA LYS A 29 8.24 4.57 3.70
C LYS A 29 9.34 5.08 2.78
N ALA A 30 9.11 5.01 1.47
CA ALA A 30 10.01 5.59 0.47
C ALA A 30 9.84 7.12 0.41
N GLY A 31 8.67 7.61 0.78
CA GLY A 31 8.36 9.04 0.86
C GLY A 31 6.89 9.28 1.18
N GLU A 32 6.54 10.55 1.27
CA GLU A 32 5.16 11.00 1.38
C GLU A 32 4.81 11.77 0.11
N SER A 33 3.65 11.48 -0.45
CA SER A 33 3.06 12.29 -1.50
C SER A 33 2.85 13.71 -0.99
N PRO A 34 2.85 14.74 -1.85
CA PRO A 34 2.39 16.08 -1.48
C PRO A 34 0.97 16.10 -0.90
N SER A 35 0.15 15.06 -1.19
CA SER A 35 -1.17 14.84 -0.59
C SER A 35 -1.16 14.14 0.78
N GLY A 36 0.00 13.95 1.41
CA GLY A 36 0.15 13.31 2.73
C GLY A 36 -0.01 11.79 2.71
N ARG A 37 -0.05 11.16 1.53
CA ARG A 37 -0.17 9.70 1.38
C ARG A 37 1.20 9.05 1.44
N ALA A 38 1.37 8.05 2.31
CA ALA A 38 2.62 7.29 2.39
C ALA A 38 2.81 6.40 1.15
N HIS A 39 4.01 6.46 0.57
CA HIS A 39 4.43 5.66 -0.57
C HIS A 39 5.55 4.70 -0.17
N PHE A 40 5.52 3.50 -0.74
CA PHE A 40 6.49 2.43 -0.52
C PHE A 40 7.18 2.05 -1.82
N ALA A 41 8.48 1.77 -1.72
CA ALA A 41 9.22 1.25 -2.87
C ALA A 41 8.85 -0.23 -3.08
N PRO A 42 8.52 -0.66 -4.31
CA PRO A 42 8.24 -2.07 -4.61
C PRO A 42 9.32 -3.02 -4.10
N ALA A 43 10.59 -2.65 -4.25
CA ALA A 43 11.73 -3.43 -3.77
C ALA A 43 11.75 -3.59 -2.23
N GLN A 44 11.33 -2.57 -1.48
CA GLN A 44 11.23 -2.64 -0.02
C GLN A 44 10.08 -3.53 0.43
N VAL A 45 8.92 -3.41 -0.23
CA VAL A 45 7.76 -4.28 0.02
C VAL A 45 8.13 -5.73 -0.30
N ALA A 46 8.79 -5.98 -1.43
CA ALA A 46 9.23 -7.33 -1.79
C ALA A 46 10.19 -7.92 -0.75
N ARG A 47 11.21 -7.17 -0.31
CA ARG A 47 12.11 -7.61 0.77
C ARG A 47 11.37 -7.90 2.07
N PHE A 48 10.38 -7.10 2.42
CA PHE A 48 9.55 -7.32 3.60
C PHE A 48 8.76 -8.63 3.48
N LEU A 49 8.08 -8.85 2.35
CA LEU A 49 7.30 -10.06 2.11
C LEU A 49 8.16 -11.31 2.15
N THR A 50 9.30 -11.31 1.45
CA THR A 50 10.24 -12.42 1.45
C THR A 50 10.78 -12.73 2.84
N ARG A 51 11.10 -11.69 3.64
CA ARG A 51 11.59 -11.87 5.02
C ARG A 51 10.54 -12.49 5.94
N HIS A 52 9.26 -12.16 5.72
CA HIS A 52 8.16 -12.65 6.54
C HIS A 52 7.48 -13.91 5.99
N GLY A 53 7.97 -14.46 4.87
CA GLY A 53 7.42 -15.68 4.27
C GLY A 53 6.07 -15.49 3.57
N TYR A 54 5.70 -14.25 3.24
CA TYR A 54 4.49 -13.99 2.47
C TYR A 54 4.68 -14.36 0.99
N PRO A 55 3.64 -14.88 0.31
CA PRO A 55 3.69 -15.11 -1.12
C PRO A 55 3.93 -13.78 -1.82
N LEU A 56 4.98 -13.72 -2.65
CA LEU A 56 5.24 -12.54 -3.45
C LEU A 56 4.16 -12.48 -4.55
N PRO A 57 3.34 -11.42 -4.62
CA PRO A 57 2.37 -11.25 -5.68
C PRO A 57 3.08 -11.14 -7.04
N GLU A 58 2.46 -11.66 -8.09
CA GLU A 58 2.97 -11.52 -9.46
C GLU A 58 3.22 -10.06 -9.84
N ALA A 59 2.36 -9.14 -9.39
CA ALA A 59 2.50 -7.69 -9.58
C ALA A 59 3.80 -7.10 -9.00
N LEU A 60 4.43 -7.77 -8.03
CA LEU A 60 5.75 -7.43 -7.51
C LEU A 60 6.89 -8.21 -8.19
N LYS A 61 6.60 -9.36 -8.83
CA LYS A 61 7.57 -10.20 -9.54
C LYS A 61 7.90 -9.67 -10.94
N GLY A 62 6.94 -9.07 -11.62
CA GLY A 62 7.11 -8.37 -12.88
C GLY A 62 6.15 -7.19 -12.87
N ALA A 63 6.67 -5.98 -12.99
CA ALA A 63 5.85 -4.79 -13.05
C ALA A 63 5.09 -4.73 -14.38
N GLU A 64 4.07 -5.58 -14.55
CA GLU A 64 3.01 -5.43 -15.53
C GLU A 64 1.89 -4.67 -14.80
N PRO A 65 1.74 -3.35 -15.03
CA PRO A 65 0.67 -2.56 -14.42
C PRO A 65 -0.63 -2.90 -15.15
N THR A 66 -1.23 -4.05 -14.87
CA THR A 66 -2.51 -4.41 -15.48
C THR A 66 -3.52 -4.85 -14.43
N SER A 67 -4.55 -4.03 -14.33
CA SER A 67 -5.90 -4.33 -13.84
C SER A 67 -6.07 -4.89 -12.42
N ALA A 68 -6.26 -3.95 -11.50
CA ALA A 68 -7.33 -4.01 -10.49
C ALA A 68 -7.67 -2.53 -10.19
N GLU A 69 -8.54 -1.86 -10.95
CA GLU A 69 -9.99 -2.06 -10.92
C GLU A 69 -10.47 -2.51 -9.54
N GLY A 70 -10.67 -1.53 -8.67
CA GLY A 70 -10.86 -1.74 -7.24
C GLY A 70 -10.52 -0.51 -6.42
N ALA A 71 -10.97 0.66 -6.88
CA ALA A 71 -11.31 1.70 -5.93
C ALA A 71 -12.47 1.17 -5.07
N PRO A 72 -12.35 1.10 -3.73
CA PRO A 72 -13.36 1.72 -2.93
C PRO A 72 -13.03 3.21 -2.95
N GLU A 73 -13.66 3.92 -3.88
CA GLU A 73 -14.31 5.16 -3.46
C GLU A 73 -15.14 4.80 -2.23
N THR A 74 -14.59 5.02 -1.03
CA THR A 74 -15.44 5.28 0.13
C THR A 74 -15.35 6.78 0.34
N GLU A 75 -16.22 7.42 -0.43
CA GLU A 75 -16.96 8.62 -0.07
C GLU A 75 -16.19 9.95 -0.10
N PRO A 76 -16.52 10.86 -1.04
CA PRO A 76 -16.34 12.26 -0.77
C PRO A 76 -17.37 12.58 0.33
N SER A 77 -16.93 12.67 1.58
CA SER A 77 -17.72 13.38 2.58
C SER A 77 -17.69 14.87 2.22
N ARG A 78 -18.52 15.21 1.23
CA ARG A 78 -19.16 16.50 1.13
C ARG A 78 -20.03 16.59 2.38
N SER A 79 -19.58 17.36 3.35
CA SER A 79 -20.51 18.10 4.20
C SER A 79 -20.16 19.57 4.04
N ALA A 80 -20.68 20.14 2.96
CA ALA A 80 -21.16 21.51 3.01
C ALA A 80 -22.50 21.46 3.76
N ALA A 81 -22.65 22.29 4.79
CA ALA A 81 -23.88 22.91 5.29
C ALA A 81 -23.80 23.15 6.80
N ALA A 82 -23.54 24.39 7.19
CA ALA A 82 -24.41 25.24 8.01
C ALA A 82 -23.66 26.54 8.34
#